data_AF-A0A1V8UP81-F1
#
_entry.id   AF-A0A1V8UP81-F1
#
_cell.length_a   1.000
_cell.length_b   1.000
_cell.length_c   1.000
_cell.angle_alpha   90.00
_cell.angle_beta   90.00
_cell.angle_gamma   90.00
#
_symmetry.space_group_name_H-M   'P 1'
#
loop_
_entity.id
_entity.type
_entity.pdbx_description
1 polymer ?
#
loop_
_entity_poly.entity_id
_entity_poly.type
_entity_poly.pdbx_seq_one_letter_code
_entity_poly.pdbx_strand_id
1 'polypeptide(L)'
;MLANAGSCLSGKGGRVLGLISLCFPAALIWILWYAVNSDRDDVHPILNQLIPAGHCACQTATIFECSSCLEPTPEFVANATEVEPWKYEYGRDDRNAGLPEQQCWTSFPGLFEDISRGARYWNENGGISRQALDSVKLVAGMTRAMIFDGDLYVVSTNSKGEDHRRKILATLSAMHRALAAAPDRRSMPNMEFIFSVEDKASDVTGIGDPMWVFARRASEASLFLMPDFGYWAWDNIIDGKNNEIGAYEDVVEKVRDLESELEFSHKEDKLVWRGKLSFAPKLRRALLNVARSHDWSAVKFQYIAHVEGRSYSASLKYRQACRSVIIAHKLQYIQHHHYLLSSHGSTQNYVEVERDFQDLPAKMEHLLANPAEAERIADNSVKTFRERYLTLAAEACYWRNLWGGYASIAEKPELWTEMEGKRVKRGLRYETFLLLSSKEMLEFGPTDNLSQTPEMCVCYGKYYGVDRKHLVDAVNNACTYFSTINFGIQGSGGNVKHWAQYTHRYDVGPLIVMKPEGEEGEISVRLERMGGKDGNPNSCPGPLRVPEDLCEVIFRTPFDVCNTGGENGKQGGHGNDMCFRWTVDPNPAHNEPGSVLQGQGADG
;
A
#
# COMPACT_ATOMS: atom_id res chain seq x y z
N MET A 1 13.99 -16.25 59.06
CA MET A 1 15.17 -15.35 59.06
C MET A 1 15.56 -15.12 57.61
N LEU A 2 15.81 -13.91 57.11
CA LEU A 2 15.78 -12.59 57.73
C LEU A 2 14.71 -11.71 57.07
N ALA A 3 13.94 -10.98 57.88
CA ALA A 3 13.25 -9.78 57.43
C ALA A 3 14.04 -8.58 58.00
N ASN A 4 14.64 -7.76 57.13
CA ASN A 4 15.04 -6.37 57.40
C ASN A 4 15.73 -5.74 56.17
N ALA A 5 14.92 -5.22 55.24
CA ALA A 5 15.38 -4.32 54.17
C ALA A 5 14.44 -3.11 53.94
N GLY A 6 13.38 -2.97 54.75
CA GLY A 6 12.31 -1.98 54.55
C GLY A 6 12.53 -0.62 55.21
N SER A 7 13.68 -0.36 55.84
CA SER A 7 13.85 0.70 56.85
C SER A 7 15.03 1.66 56.64
N CYS A 8 15.49 1.86 55.39
CA CYS A 8 16.58 2.82 55.08
C CYS A 8 16.23 3.98 54.12
N LEU A 9 14.96 4.16 53.71
CA LEU A 9 14.56 5.23 52.77
C LEU A 9 13.79 6.41 53.39
N SER A 10 13.75 6.52 54.73
CA SER A 10 13.00 7.57 55.45
C SER A 10 13.69 8.95 55.46
N GLY A 11 15.01 9.01 55.25
CA GLY A 11 15.75 10.28 55.16
C GLY A 11 15.61 10.96 53.79
N LYS A 12 15.89 12.27 53.72
CA LYS A 12 15.89 13.03 52.44
C LYS A 12 16.72 12.34 51.34
N GLY A 13 17.91 11.84 51.69
CA GLY A 13 18.77 11.08 50.76
C GLY A 13 18.14 9.78 50.27
N GLY A 14 17.33 9.10 51.08
CA GLY A 14 16.60 7.89 50.68
C GLY A 14 15.51 8.17 49.65
N ARG A 15 14.76 9.27 49.82
CA ARG A 15 13.80 9.74 48.79
C ARG A 15 14.51 10.14 47.50
N VAL A 16 15.68 10.77 47.58
CA VAL A 16 16.51 11.09 46.40
C VAL A 16 17.02 9.82 45.70
N LEU A 17 17.53 8.83 46.44
CA LEU A 17 17.95 7.54 45.88
C LEU A 17 16.79 6.77 45.23
N GLY A 18 15.61 6.76 45.84
CA GLY A 18 14.40 6.17 45.25
C GLY A 18 13.97 6.88 43.95
N LEU A 19 14.02 8.21 43.92
CA LEU A 19 13.75 9.01 42.72
C LEU A 19 14.79 8.74 41.62
N ILE A 20 16.09 8.69 41.94
CA ILE A 20 17.14 8.36 40.96
C ILE A 20 16.93 6.96 40.40
N SER A 21 16.58 5.98 41.24
CA SER A 21 16.34 4.58 40.85
C SER A 21 15.15 4.41 39.87
N LEU A 22 14.16 5.32 39.88
CA LEU A 22 13.03 5.31 38.96
C LEU A 22 13.24 6.24 37.74
N CYS A 23 13.78 7.44 37.96
CA CYS A 23 13.99 8.42 36.91
C CYS A 23 15.14 8.05 35.96
N PHE A 24 16.20 7.39 36.44
CA PHE A 24 17.33 7.02 35.58
C PHE A 24 16.95 5.94 34.54
N PRO A 25 16.27 4.82 34.89
CA PRO A 25 15.75 3.90 33.89
C PRO A 25 14.74 4.54 32.95
N ALA A 26 13.81 5.36 33.46
CA ALA A 26 12.83 6.06 32.63
C ALA A 26 13.49 7.02 31.61
N ALA A 27 14.50 7.78 32.04
CA ALA A 27 15.28 8.65 31.16
C ALA A 27 16.09 7.84 30.14
N LEU A 28 16.71 6.73 30.53
CA LEU A 28 17.46 5.86 29.62
C LEU A 28 16.54 5.24 28.55
N ILE A 29 15.36 4.75 28.95
CA ILE A 29 14.33 4.24 28.03
C ILE A 29 13.88 5.34 27.06
N TRP A 30 13.63 6.56 27.55
CA TRP A 30 13.22 7.69 26.72
C TRP A 30 14.32 8.14 25.74
N ILE A 31 15.59 8.17 26.19
CA ILE A 31 16.75 8.50 25.35
C ILE A 31 16.96 7.45 24.25
N LEU A 32 16.86 6.16 24.58
CA LEU A 32 16.96 5.08 23.58
C LEU A 32 15.77 5.11 22.60
N TRP A 33 14.55 5.36 23.10
CA TRP A 33 13.37 5.52 22.26
C TRP A 33 13.51 6.73 21.31
N TYR A 34 14.02 7.87 21.80
CA TYR A 34 14.33 9.03 20.95
C TYR A 34 15.41 8.71 19.91
N ALA A 35 16.51 8.04 20.30
CA ALA A 35 17.60 7.69 19.39
C ALA A 35 17.16 6.75 18.25
N VAL A 36 16.22 5.83 18.54
CA VAL A 36 15.62 4.90 17.56
C VAL A 36 14.61 5.61 16.64
N ASN A 37 13.71 6.44 17.19
CA ASN A 37 12.56 6.99 16.44
C ASN A 37 12.79 8.39 15.86
N SER A 38 13.83 9.12 16.27
CA SER A 38 14.12 10.45 15.73
C SER A 38 14.65 10.35 14.29
N ASP A 39 14.05 11.12 13.39
CA ASP A 39 14.57 11.38 12.04
C ASP A 39 15.62 12.51 12.01
N ARG A 40 15.92 13.14 13.15
CA ARG A 40 16.95 14.18 13.24
C ARG A 40 18.35 13.58 13.36
N ASP A 41 19.34 14.33 12.88
CA ASP A 41 20.75 13.95 12.96
C ASP A 41 21.44 14.44 14.26
N ASP A 42 20.65 14.92 15.24
CA ASP A 42 21.09 15.43 16.55
C ASP A 42 21.41 14.35 17.60
N VAL A 43 21.23 13.06 17.26
CA VAL A 43 21.51 11.94 18.15
C VAL A 43 23.02 11.70 18.29
N HIS A 44 23.51 11.76 19.52
CA HIS A 44 24.94 11.64 19.84
C HIS A 44 25.52 10.26 19.43
N PRO A 45 26.72 10.16 18.82
CA PRO A 45 27.25 8.90 18.26
C PRO A 45 27.32 7.71 19.22
N ILE A 46 27.54 7.95 20.52
CA ILE A 46 27.51 6.88 21.55
C ILE A 46 26.14 6.19 21.60
N LEU A 47 25.04 6.95 21.44
CA LEU A 47 23.70 6.37 21.41
C LEU A 47 23.51 5.47 20.18
N ASN A 48 24.13 5.81 19.03
CA ASN A 48 24.07 4.97 17.82
C ASN A 48 24.73 3.59 18.02
N GLN A 49 25.69 3.47 18.93
CA GLN A 49 26.28 2.18 19.32
C GLN A 49 25.34 1.38 20.25
N LEU A 50 24.56 2.07 21.09
CA LEU A 50 23.57 1.48 22.01
C LEU A 50 22.23 1.15 21.34
N ILE A 51 21.93 1.70 20.16
CA ILE A 51 20.79 1.29 19.33
C ILE A 51 20.94 -0.21 18.99
N PRO A 52 19.98 -1.08 19.41
CA PRO A 52 19.99 -2.48 19.02
C PRO A 52 19.89 -2.61 17.49
N ALA A 53 20.48 -3.64 16.90
CA ALA A 53 20.38 -3.91 15.46
C ALA A 53 18.98 -4.45 15.04
N GLY A 54 17.93 -4.17 15.83
CA GLY A 54 16.69 -4.94 15.84
C GLY A 54 16.95 -6.42 16.15
N HIS A 55 16.03 -7.29 15.70
CA HIS A 55 16.23 -8.75 15.68
C HIS A 55 17.17 -9.20 14.53
N CYS A 56 18.19 -8.40 14.18
CA CYS A 56 19.07 -8.62 13.04
C CYS A 56 20.53 -8.24 13.36
N ALA A 57 21.20 -9.07 14.15
CA ALA A 57 22.60 -9.35 13.84
C ALA A 57 22.61 -10.04 12.46
N CYS A 58 23.18 -9.37 11.44
CA CYS A 58 23.08 -9.84 10.07
C CYS A 58 23.98 -11.07 9.86
N GLN A 59 23.41 -12.27 9.89
CA GLN A 59 24.15 -13.53 9.71
C GLN A 59 24.50 -13.81 8.24
N THR A 60 23.75 -13.23 7.30
CA THR A 60 23.91 -13.44 5.85
C THR A 60 23.67 -12.14 5.09
N ALA A 61 24.53 -11.84 4.13
CA ALA A 61 24.28 -10.89 3.05
C ALA A 61 23.90 -11.66 1.78
N THR A 62 23.23 -11.01 0.83
CA THR A 62 23.00 -11.58 -0.50
C THR A 62 24.17 -11.22 -1.41
N ILE A 63 24.64 -12.19 -2.20
CA ILE A 63 25.60 -11.99 -3.30
C ILE A 63 24.81 -12.02 -4.60
N PHE A 64 25.10 -11.08 -5.52
CA PHE A 64 24.49 -11.01 -6.84
C PHE A 64 25.57 -11.23 -7.90
N GLU A 65 25.49 -12.36 -8.60
CA GLU A 65 26.40 -12.72 -9.69
C GLU A 65 25.56 -13.23 -10.89
N CYS A 66 25.36 -12.35 -11.86
CA CYS A 66 24.67 -12.63 -13.14
C CYS A 66 25.43 -11.93 -14.28
N SER A 67 26.76 -11.98 -14.27
CA SER A 67 27.62 -11.29 -15.25
C SER A 67 27.32 -11.72 -16.68
N SER A 68 27.16 -13.03 -16.91
CA SER A 68 26.72 -13.63 -18.18
C SER A 68 25.30 -13.22 -18.63
N CYS A 69 24.49 -12.66 -17.73
CA CYS A 69 23.14 -12.13 -18.00
C CYS A 69 23.17 -10.67 -18.51
N LEU A 70 24.31 -9.99 -18.31
CA LEU A 70 24.54 -8.60 -18.68
C LEU A 70 25.52 -8.44 -19.85
N GLU A 71 26.32 -9.46 -20.13
CA GLU A 71 27.15 -9.51 -21.34
C GLU A 71 26.28 -9.53 -22.62
N PRO A 72 26.69 -8.83 -23.69
CA PRO A 72 26.02 -8.92 -24.98
C PRO A 72 26.17 -10.33 -25.53
N THR A 73 25.06 -10.95 -25.94
CA THR A 73 25.08 -12.25 -26.63
C THR A 73 25.98 -12.19 -27.85
N PRO A 74 26.93 -13.13 -28.03
CA PRO A 74 27.85 -13.11 -29.16
C PRO A 74 27.08 -13.22 -30.48
N GLU A 75 27.49 -12.42 -31.46
CA GLU A 75 26.90 -12.42 -32.79
C GLU A 75 27.21 -13.73 -33.52
N PHE A 76 26.26 -14.68 -33.45
CA PHE A 76 26.29 -15.86 -34.30
C PHE A 76 26.14 -15.42 -35.75
N VAL A 77 27.22 -15.54 -36.52
CA VAL A 77 27.26 -15.30 -37.96
C VAL A 77 26.45 -16.40 -38.67
N ALA A 78 25.13 -16.24 -38.68
CA ALA A 78 24.22 -17.04 -39.46
C ALA A 78 24.33 -16.64 -40.95
N ASN A 79 24.48 -17.62 -41.84
CA ASN A 79 24.43 -17.35 -43.27
C ASN A 79 23.04 -16.79 -43.64
N ALA A 80 23.04 -15.73 -44.44
CA ALA A 80 21.86 -14.90 -44.64
C ALA A 80 20.68 -15.63 -45.31
N THR A 81 19.53 -15.60 -44.63
CA THR A 81 18.21 -15.52 -45.24
C THR A 81 17.48 -14.33 -44.62
N GLU A 82 16.97 -13.42 -45.42
CA GLU A 82 16.65 -12.03 -45.03
C GLU A 82 15.43 -11.89 -44.11
N VAL A 83 15.64 -12.09 -42.81
CA VAL A 83 14.93 -11.40 -41.73
C VAL A 83 15.95 -11.03 -40.65
N GLU A 84 16.19 -9.75 -40.43
CA GLU A 84 17.01 -9.28 -39.30
C GLU A 84 16.40 -9.80 -37.98
N PRO A 85 17.17 -10.50 -37.12
CA PRO A 85 16.65 -11.04 -35.87
C PRO A 85 16.24 -9.90 -34.94
N TRP A 86 14.97 -9.88 -34.53
CA TRP A 86 14.41 -8.81 -33.71
C TRP A 86 15.25 -8.60 -32.44
N LYS A 87 15.60 -7.33 -32.19
CA LYS A 87 16.45 -6.88 -31.08
C LYS A 87 15.74 -5.73 -30.38
N TYR A 88 15.77 -5.75 -29.05
CA TYR A 88 15.21 -4.71 -28.19
C TYR A 88 15.94 -3.36 -28.38
N GLU A 89 15.18 -2.30 -28.61
CA GLU A 89 15.66 -0.92 -28.77
C GLU A 89 14.98 0.02 -27.77
N TYR A 90 15.77 0.65 -26.90
CA TYR A 90 15.29 1.66 -25.97
C TYR A 90 14.75 2.90 -26.72
N GLY A 91 13.60 3.42 -26.30
CA GLY A 91 12.87 4.49 -26.99
C GLY A 91 11.91 3.98 -28.08
N ARG A 92 12.03 2.73 -28.52
CA ARG A 92 11.06 2.05 -29.40
C ARG A 92 10.21 1.05 -28.62
N ASP A 93 10.87 0.19 -27.84
CA ASP A 93 10.26 -0.98 -27.20
C ASP A 93 10.04 -0.81 -25.70
N ASP A 94 10.65 0.19 -25.05
CA ASP A 94 10.66 0.34 -23.59
C ASP A 94 9.27 0.60 -22.98
N ARG A 95 8.39 1.22 -23.77
CA ARG A 95 6.96 1.43 -23.44
C ARG A 95 6.04 0.35 -23.98
N ASN A 96 6.56 -0.65 -24.70
CA ASN A 96 5.77 -1.74 -25.24
C ASN A 96 5.44 -2.78 -24.16
N ALA A 97 4.41 -2.50 -23.36
CA ALA A 97 3.87 -3.46 -22.39
C ALA A 97 3.41 -4.79 -23.04
N GLY A 98 3.25 -4.85 -24.36
CA GLY A 98 2.74 -6.00 -25.12
C GLY A 98 3.78 -6.87 -25.82
N LEU A 99 5.08 -6.78 -25.49
CA LEU A 99 6.09 -7.70 -26.05
C LEU A 99 5.66 -9.20 -25.86
N PRO A 100 5.64 -10.01 -26.93
CA PRO A 100 5.42 -11.46 -26.84
C PRO A 100 6.47 -12.17 -25.99
N GLU A 101 6.15 -13.37 -25.51
CA GLU A 101 7.01 -14.15 -24.60
C GLU A 101 8.45 -14.34 -25.13
N GLN A 102 8.61 -14.73 -26.40
CA GLN A 102 9.94 -14.86 -27.01
C GLN A 102 10.72 -13.54 -26.98
N GLN A 103 10.07 -12.41 -27.24
CA GLN A 103 10.69 -11.09 -27.14
C GLN A 103 11.02 -10.74 -25.68
N CYS A 104 10.18 -11.09 -24.70
CA CYS A 104 10.50 -10.93 -23.28
C CYS A 104 11.79 -11.68 -22.89
N TRP A 105 11.91 -12.97 -23.24
CA TRP A 105 13.09 -13.79 -22.91
C TRP A 105 14.37 -13.30 -23.61
N THR A 106 14.29 -12.91 -24.88
CA THR A 106 15.45 -12.34 -25.60
C THR A 106 15.82 -10.93 -25.11
N SER A 107 14.84 -10.12 -24.71
CA SER A 107 15.08 -8.76 -24.22
C SER A 107 15.67 -8.74 -22.82
N PHE A 108 15.24 -9.63 -21.93
CA PHE A 108 15.49 -9.51 -20.49
C PHE A 108 16.09 -10.77 -19.83
N PRO A 109 17.27 -11.27 -20.29
CA PRO A 109 17.97 -12.35 -19.61
C PRO A 109 18.29 -11.99 -18.14
N GLY A 110 18.27 -12.97 -17.24
CA GLY A 110 18.49 -12.77 -15.80
C GLY A 110 17.33 -12.11 -15.03
N LEU A 111 16.40 -11.41 -15.70
CA LEU A 111 15.27 -10.73 -15.04
C LEU A 111 14.29 -11.72 -14.38
N PHE A 112 14.21 -12.96 -14.87
CA PHE A 112 13.25 -13.96 -14.40
C PHE A 112 13.84 -15.00 -13.42
N GLU A 113 15.08 -14.80 -12.95
CA GLU A 113 15.75 -15.76 -12.05
C GLU A 113 14.98 -16.02 -10.75
N ASP A 114 14.35 -15.00 -10.15
CA ASP A 114 13.57 -15.21 -8.93
C ASP A 114 12.40 -16.15 -9.15
N ILE A 115 11.72 -16.01 -10.30
CA ILE A 115 10.58 -16.84 -10.72
C ILE A 115 11.08 -18.28 -10.92
N SER A 116 12.16 -18.45 -11.68
CA SER A 116 12.75 -19.76 -11.95
C SER A 116 13.22 -20.48 -10.68
N ARG A 117 13.83 -19.76 -9.73
CA ARG A 117 14.19 -20.28 -8.41
C ARG A 117 12.97 -20.64 -7.55
N GLY A 118 11.90 -19.82 -7.59
CA GLY A 118 10.67 -20.08 -6.85
C GLY A 118 9.93 -21.32 -7.39
N ALA A 119 9.87 -21.48 -8.72
CA ALA A 119 9.31 -22.65 -9.37
C ALA A 119 10.09 -23.93 -9.02
N ARG A 120 11.43 -23.88 -9.06
CA ARG A 120 12.28 -25.02 -8.61
C ARG A 120 11.97 -25.42 -7.16
N TYR A 121 11.99 -24.45 -6.23
CA TYR A 121 11.68 -24.70 -4.82
C TYR A 121 10.31 -25.37 -4.62
N TRP A 122 9.26 -24.83 -5.23
CA TRP A 122 7.92 -25.39 -5.06
C TRP A 122 7.73 -26.75 -5.74
N ASN A 123 8.33 -26.96 -6.92
CA ASN A 123 8.32 -28.27 -7.58
C ASN A 123 9.02 -29.35 -6.72
N GLU A 124 10.14 -29.01 -6.06
CA GLU A 124 10.84 -29.89 -5.13
C GLU A 124 10.07 -30.16 -3.83
N ASN A 125 9.13 -29.26 -3.45
CA ASN A 125 8.31 -29.35 -2.24
C ASN A 125 6.85 -29.78 -2.50
N GLY A 126 6.54 -30.33 -3.69
CA GLY A 126 5.24 -30.93 -4.00
C GLY A 126 4.19 -30.00 -4.62
N GLY A 127 4.57 -28.77 -4.99
CA GLY A 127 3.69 -27.78 -5.61
C GLY A 127 2.83 -26.98 -4.61
N ILE A 128 2.08 -26.02 -5.14
CA ILE A 128 1.16 -25.16 -4.38
C ILE A 128 -0.26 -25.69 -4.59
N SER A 129 -0.80 -26.39 -3.58
CA SER A 129 -2.20 -26.82 -3.60
C SER A 129 -3.15 -25.68 -3.23
N ARG A 130 -4.41 -25.81 -3.63
CA ARG A 130 -5.51 -24.95 -3.17
C ARG A 130 -5.66 -24.99 -1.66
N GLN A 131 -5.44 -26.15 -1.03
CA GLN A 131 -5.44 -26.29 0.42
C GLN A 131 -4.33 -25.46 1.10
N ALA A 132 -3.15 -25.34 0.48
CA ALA A 132 -2.10 -24.46 0.98
C ALA A 132 -2.56 -22.99 0.96
N LEU A 133 -3.13 -22.53 -0.16
CA LEU A 133 -3.70 -21.17 -0.29
C LEU A 133 -4.88 -20.93 0.68
N ASP A 134 -5.72 -21.94 0.93
CA ASP A 134 -6.84 -21.89 1.89
C ASP A 134 -6.38 -21.90 3.36
N SER A 135 -5.16 -22.38 3.65
CA SER A 135 -4.57 -22.34 4.99
C SER A 135 -3.96 -20.98 5.37
N VAL A 136 -3.62 -20.14 4.38
CA VAL A 136 -3.05 -18.81 4.61
C VAL A 136 -4.12 -17.84 5.08
N LYS A 137 -4.07 -17.46 6.36
CA LYS A 137 -4.94 -16.43 6.94
C LYS A 137 -4.52 -15.04 6.44
N LEU A 138 -5.34 -14.40 5.61
CA LEU A 138 -5.12 -13.01 5.21
C LEU A 138 -5.15 -12.08 6.43
N VAL A 139 -4.02 -11.41 6.70
CA VAL A 139 -3.91 -10.27 7.61
C VAL A 139 -3.79 -8.96 6.83
N ALA A 140 -3.75 -7.83 7.53
CA ALA A 140 -3.62 -6.52 6.92
C ALA A 140 -2.41 -6.40 5.98
N GLY A 141 -2.65 -5.84 4.80
CA GLY A 141 -1.65 -5.75 3.73
C GLY A 141 -1.57 -7.01 2.86
N MET A 142 -2.55 -7.91 2.90
CA MET A 142 -2.61 -9.10 2.04
C MET A 142 -3.83 -9.09 1.13
N THR A 143 -3.66 -9.64 -0.08
CA THR A 143 -4.71 -9.80 -1.07
C THR A 143 -4.59 -11.18 -1.72
N ARG A 144 -5.73 -11.85 -1.89
CA ARG A 144 -5.87 -13.09 -2.65
C ARG A 144 -6.58 -12.77 -3.97
N ALA A 145 -5.98 -13.18 -5.07
CA ALA A 145 -6.43 -12.86 -6.42
C ALA A 145 -6.30 -14.06 -7.35
N MET A 146 -6.93 -13.97 -8.52
CA MET A 146 -7.01 -15.04 -9.50
C MET A 146 -6.93 -14.46 -10.91
N ILE A 147 -6.17 -15.11 -11.78
CA ILE A 147 -6.31 -14.94 -13.23
C ILE A 147 -7.11 -16.14 -13.74
N PHE A 148 -8.19 -15.90 -14.49
CA PHE A 148 -9.06 -16.95 -15.02
C PHE A 148 -9.59 -16.53 -16.40
N ASP A 149 -9.36 -17.37 -17.41
CA ASP A 149 -9.72 -17.17 -18.83
C ASP A 149 -9.23 -15.81 -19.40
N GLY A 150 -8.09 -15.33 -18.88
CA GLY A 150 -7.48 -14.04 -19.21
C GLY A 150 -7.98 -12.84 -18.39
N ASP A 151 -8.95 -13.02 -17.49
CA ASP A 151 -9.48 -11.96 -16.62
C ASP A 151 -8.91 -12.00 -15.20
N LEU A 152 -8.63 -10.81 -14.65
CA LEU A 152 -8.15 -10.63 -13.27
C LEU A 152 -9.33 -10.47 -12.31
N TYR A 153 -9.32 -11.24 -11.23
CA TYR A 153 -10.33 -11.23 -10.18
C TYR A 153 -9.68 -11.03 -8.81
N VAL A 154 -10.30 -10.20 -7.97
CA VAL A 154 -9.98 -10.11 -6.54
C VAL A 154 -10.89 -11.11 -5.81
N VAL A 155 -10.30 -12.02 -5.06
CA VAL A 155 -10.99 -13.07 -4.27
C VAL A 155 -11.23 -12.57 -2.85
N SER A 156 -10.20 -11.99 -2.23
CA SER A 156 -10.30 -11.28 -0.96
C SER A 156 -9.14 -10.32 -0.73
N THR A 157 -9.32 -9.34 0.14
CA THR A 157 -8.28 -8.39 0.56
C THR A 157 -8.51 -7.93 2.00
N ASN A 158 -7.42 -7.62 2.70
CA ASN A 158 -7.43 -7.09 4.05
C ASN A 158 -6.44 -5.92 4.12
N SER A 159 -6.93 -4.72 4.42
CA SER A 159 -6.17 -3.47 4.41
C SER A 159 -6.43 -2.69 5.71
N LYS A 160 -5.37 -2.40 6.46
CA LYS A 160 -5.46 -1.61 7.71
C LYS A 160 -5.87 -0.15 7.50
N GLY A 161 -5.80 0.35 6.26
CA GLY A 161 -6.13 1.72 5.89
C GLY A 161 -5.70 2.06 4.47
N GLU A 162 -5.87 3.32 4.11
CA GLU A 162 -5.66 3.86 2.76
C GLU A 162 -4.28 3.57 2.16
N ASP A 163 -3.20 3.55 2.94
CA ASP A 163 -1.86 3.21 2.46
C ASP A 163 -1.81 1.79 1.85
N HIS A 164 -2.36 0.80 2.56
CA HIS A 164 -2.40 -0.59 2.09
C HIS A 164 -3.33 -0.69 0.87
N ARG A 165 -4.51 -0.06 0.93
CA ARG A 165 -5.49 -0.04 -0.17
C ARG A 165 -4.89 0.53 -1.46
N ARG A 166 -4.17 1.65 -1.38
CA ARG A 166 -3.51 2.29 -2.53
C ARG A 166 -2.38 1.45 -3.10
N LYS A 167 -1.56 0.79 -2.26
CA LYS A 167 -0.54 -0.17 -2.72
C LYS A 167 -1.15 -1.38 -3.42
N ILE A 168 -2.23 -1.94 -2.86
CA ILE A 168 -2.97 -3.08 -3.42
C ILE A 168 -3.56 -2.70 -4.79
N LEU A 169 -4.23 -1.54 -4.88
CA LEU A 169 -4.77 -1.05 -6.15
C LEU A 169 -3.68 -0.81 -7.20
N ALA A 170 -2.57 -0.15 -6.84
CA ALA A 170 -1.45 0.06 -7.75
C ALA A 170 -0.84 -1.25 -8.27
N THR A 171 -0.71 -2.25 -7.38
CA THR A 171 -0.21 -3.59 -7.72
C THR A 171 -1.17 -4.32 -8.68
N LEU A 172 -2.48 -4.27 -8.41
CA LEU A 172 -3.50 -4.85 -9.29
C LEU A 172 -3.64 -4.08 -10.62
N SER A 173 -3.43 -2.76 -10.63
CA SER A 173 -3.39 -1.94 -11.86
C SER A 173 -2.25 -2.37 -12.77
N ALA A 174 -1.06 -2.59 -12.20
CA ALA A 174 0.11 -3.06 -12.92
C ALA A 174 -0.11 -4.45 -13.52
N MET A 175 -0.68 -5.38 -12.74
CA MET A 175 -1.12 -6.68 -13.25
C MET A 175 -2.14 -6.53 -14.40
N HIS A 176 -3.16 -5.69 -14.25
CA HIS A 176 -4.18 -5.48 -15.28
C HIS A 176 -3.60 -4.87 -16.55
N ARG A 177 -2.68 -3.90 -16.44
CA ARG A 177 -1.91 -3.32 -17.56
C ARG A 177 -1.13 -4.40 -18.32
N ALA A 178 -0.39 -5.26 -17.61
CA ALA A 178 0.39 -6.34 -18.22
C ALA A 178 -0.49 -7.45 -18.85
N LEU A 179 -1.71 -7.62 -18.34
CA LEU A 179 -2.70 -8.60 -18.80
C LEU A 179 -3.51 -8.11 -20.01
N ALA A 180 -3.91 -6.83 -20.00
CA ALA A 180 -4.64 -6.18 -21.09
C ALA A 180 -3.75 -5.94 -22.32
N ALA A 181 -2.44 -5.74 -22.13
CA ALA A 181 -1.46 -5.61 -23.20
C ALA A 181 -0.96 -6.95 -23.78
N ALA A 182 -1.35 -8.10 -23.22
CA ALA A 182 -0.87 -9.41 -23.68
C ALA A 182 -1.37 -9.74 -25.11
N PRO A 183 -0.48 -10.15 -26.06
CA PRO A 183 -0.87 -10.40 -27.45
C PRO A 183 -2.00 -11.41 -27.66
N ASP A 184 -2.04 -12.48 -26.86
CA ASP A 184 -3.26 -13.25 -26.61
C ASP A 184 -3.52 -13.34 -25.11
N ARG A 185 -4.45 -12.50 -24.66
CA ARG A 185 -4.90 -12.45 -23.27
C ARG A 185 -5.52 -13.76 -22.77
N ARG A 186 -6.05 -14.63 -23.65
CA ARG A 186 -6.64 -15.94 -23.27
C ARG A 186 -5.60 -17.07 -23.17
N SER A 187 -4.40 -16.89 -23.71
CA SER A 187 -3.27 -17.81 -23.50
C SER A 187 -2.65 -17.69 -22.10
N MET A 188 -2.97 -16.62 -21.36
CA MET A 188 -2.50 -16.41 -19.99
C MET A 188 -3.07 -17.50 -19.07
N PRO A 189 -2.26 -18.22 -18.28
CA PRO A 189 -2.71 -19.40 -17.57
C PRO A 189 -3.62 -19.08 -16.39
N ASN A 190 -4.61 -19.94 -16.14
CA ASN A 190 -5.50 -19.81 -15.00
C ASN A 190 -4.75 -20.18 -13.70
N MET A 191 -4.64 -19.25 -12.75
CA MET A 191 -4.00 -19.45 -11.45
C MET A 191 -4.69 -18.64 -10.35
N GLU A 192 -4.55 -19.07 -9.10
CA GLU A 192 -4.96 -18.32 -7.92
C GLU A 192 -3.75 -18.17 -6.98
N PHE A 193 -3.59 -16.99 -6.41
CA PHE A 193 -2.37 -16.57 -5.72
C PHE A 193 -2.67 -15.61 -4.57
N ILE A 194 -1.72 -15.48 -3.65
CA ILE A 194 -1.75 -14.51 -2.55
C ILE A 194 -0.52 -13.60 -2.68
N PHE A 195 -0.71 -12.30 -2.48
CA PHE A 195 0.38 -11.34 -2.40
C PHE A 195 0.26 -10.45 -1.16
N SER A 196 1.38 -9.88 -0.73
CA SER A 196 1.41 -8.88 0.34
C SER A 196 2.12 -7.60 -0.07
N VAL A 197 1.55 -6.47 0.36
CA VAL A 197 2.07 -5.12 0.17
C VAL A 197 2.81 -4.54 1.39
N GLU A 198 3.00 -5.35 2.43
CA GLU A 198 3.79 -4.98 3.61
C GLU A 198 5.28 -4.92 3.31
N ASP A 199 6.02 -4.17 4.13
CA ASP A 199 7.47 -4.01 3.96
C ASP A 199 8.20 -5.36 4.08
N LYS A 200 7.72 -6.28 4.94
CA LYS A 200 8.37 -7.56 5.25
C LYS A 200 7.40 -8.72 5.19
N ALA A 201 7.85 -9.83 4.64
CA ALA A 201 7.19 -11.12 4.79
C ALA A 201 6.97 -11.49 6.27
N SER A 202 7.98 -11.31 7.14
CA SER A 202 7.90 -11.63 8.57
C SER A 202 6.83 -10.87 9.37
N ASP A 203 6.28 -9.78 8.81
CA ASP A 203 5.26 -8.97 9.46
C ASP A 203 3.83 -9.51 9.13
N VAL A 204 3.71 -10.48 8.21
CA VAL A 204 2.45 -11.11 7.77
C VAL A 204 2.46 -12.65 7.68
N THR A 205 3.61 -13.30 7.50
CA THR A 205 3.76 -14.76 7.30
C THR A 205 4.96 -15.34 8.06
N GLY A 206 4.97 -16.66 8.22
CA GLY A 206 6.12 -17.45 8.69
C GLY A 206 7.06 -17.88 7.56
N ILE A 207 7.57 -19.11 7.66
CA ILE A 207 8.34 -19.79 6.60
C ILE A 207 7.44 -20.88 6.01
N GLY A 208 7.25 -20.87 4.69
CA GLY A 208 6.54 -21.92 3.96
C GLY A 208 5.33 -21.44 3.14
N ASP A 209 4.76 -20.27 3.41
CA ASP A 209 3.53 -19.85 2.71
C ASP A 209 3.78 -19.53 1.22
N PRO A 210 2.83 -19.89 0.32
CA PRO A 210 2.91 -19.67 -1.13
C PRO A 210 2.52 -18.24 -1.57
N MET A 211 3.34 -17.25 -1.21
CA MET A 211 3.00 -15.83 -1.38
C MET A 211 4.00 -15.02 -2.25
N TRP A 212 3.48 -13.99 -2.94
CA TRP A 212 4.29 -12.97 -3.65
C TRP A 212 4.51 -11.73 -2.78
N VAL A 213 5.73 -11.18 -2.79
CA VAL A 213 6.13 -10.01 -1.97
C VAL A 213 7.01 -9.03 -2.75
N PHE A 214 7.05 -7.77 -2.33
CA PHE A 214 7.95 -6.77 -2.94
C PHE A 214 9.44 -7.04 -2.68
N ALA A 215 9.75 -7.65 -1.53
CA ALA A 215 11.10 -8.07 -1.19
C ALA A 215 11.14 -9.25 -0.22
N ARG A 216 12.18 -10.09 -0.37
CA ARG A 216 12.44 -11.28 0.47
C ARG A 216 13.91 -11.37 0.86
N ARG A 217 14.22 -12.05 1.97
CA ARG A 217 15.58 -12.46 2.36
C ARG A 217 15.97 -13.73 1.59
N ALA A 218 17.28 -14.00 1.47
CA ALA A 218 17.76 -15.24 0.84
C ALA A 218 17.21 -16.53 1.49
N SER A 219 16.94 -16.51 2.80
CA SER A 219 16.34 -17.62 3.55
C SER A 219 14.84 -17.83 3.32
N GLU A 220 14.14 -16.88 2.70
CA GLU A 220 12.68 -16.91 2.50
C GLU A 220 12.37 -17.54 1.13
N ALA A 221 12.79 -18.80 0.97
CA ALA A 221 12.81 -19.51 -0.31
C ALA A 221 11.41 -19.79 -0.91
N SER A 222 10.38 -19.93 -0.07
CA SER A 222 8.99 -20.17 -0.51
C SER A 222 8.34 -18.96 -1.20
N LEU A 223 8.89 -17.75 -1.01
CA LEU A 223 8.30 -16.52 -1.51
C LEU A 223 8.77 -16.19 -2.92
N PHE A 224 7.86 -15.67 -3.74
CA PHE A 224 8.18 -15.08 -5.05
C PHE A 224 8.28 -13.56 -4.93
N LEU A 225 9.15 -12.96 -5.74
CA LEU A 225 9.23 -11.51 -5.86
C LEU A 225 8.28 -10.98 -6.93
N MET A 226 7.72 -9.80 -6.69
CA MET A 226 6.92 -9.04 -7.65
C MET A 226 7.42 -7.59 -7.80
N PRO A 227 7.05 -6.87 -8.88
CA PRO A 227 7.19 -5.42 -8.98
C PRO A 227 6.52 -4.71 -7.80
N ASP A 228 7.12 -3.60 -7.34
CA ASP A 228 6.53 -2.79 -6.27
C ASP A 228 5.55 -1.74 -6.80
N PHE A 229 4.60 -1.33 -5.96
CA PHE A 229 3.54 -0.37 -6.31
C PHE A 229 4.05 0.92 -6.99
N GLY A 230 5.30 1.33 -6.73
CA GLY A 230 5.93 2.50 -7.32
C GLY A 230 6.36 2.35 -8.78
N TYR A 231 6.10 1.22 -9.44
CA TYR A 231 6.12 1.16 -10.92
C TYR A 231 4.85 1.75 -11.54
N TRP A 232 3.71 1.66 -10.84
CA TRP A 232 2.43 2.19 -11.31
C TRP A 232 2.31 3.69 -11.05
N ALA A 233 2.33 4.10 -9.78
CA ALA A 233 2.38 5.49 -9.31
C ALA A 233 2.49 5.51 -7.78
N TRP A 234 2.96 6.62 -7.20
CA TRP A 234 2.83 6.87 -5.77
C TRP A 234 2.73 8.36 -5.39
N ASP A 235 1.51 8.87 -5.27
CA ASP A 235 1.24 10.17 -4.65
C ASP A 235 1.32 10.09 -3.11
N ASN A 236 2.09 10.99 -2.52
CA ASN A 236 2.07 11.28 -1.08
C ASN A 236 1.84 12.79 -0.83
N ILE A 237 0.71 13.14 -0.22
CA ILE A 237 0.56 14.43 0.44
C ILE A 237 1.44 14.43 1.70
N ILE A 238 2.48 15.26 1.73
CA ILE A 238 3.38 15.43 2.88
C ILE A 238 3.36 16.92 3.27
N ASP A 239 3.08 17.20 4.55
CA ASP A 239 3.02 18.56 5.10
C ASP A 239 2.12 19.53 4.29
N GLY A 240 1.00 19.00 3.77
CA GLY A 240 0.03 19.75 2.94
C GLY A 240 0.47 20.02 1.50
N LYS A 241 1.63 19.50 1.07
CA LYS A 241 2.10 19.59 -0.31
C LYS A 241 1.86 18.27 -1.04
N ASN A 242 1.41 18.33 -2.28
CA ASN A 242 1.44 17.18 -3.19
C ASN A 242 2.91 16.83 -3.50
N ASN A 243 3.31 15.57 -3.30
CA ASN A 243 4.60 15.02 -3.71
C ASN A 243 4.37 13.81 -4.61
N GLU A 244 3.61 14.05 -5.68
CA GLU A 244 3.25 13.11 -6.73
C GLU A 244 4.49 12.48 -7.38
N ILE A 245 4.71 11.20 -7.10
CA ILE A 245 5.54 10.35 -7.95
C ILE A 245 4.58 9.72 -8.95
N GLY A 246 4.71 10.11 -10.23
CA GLY A 246 3.93 9.54 -11.33
C GLY A 246 4.31 8.08 -11.61
N ALA A 247 3.99 7.60 -12.81
CA ALA A 247 4.47 6.30 -13.26
C ALA A 247 6.01 6.32 -13.38
N TYR A 248 6.66 5.15 -13.30
CA TYR A 248 8.12 5.10 -13.31
C TYR A 248 8.70 5.70 -14.60
N GLU A 249 8.01 5.49 -15.73
CA GLU A 249 8.28 6.10 -17.02
C GLU A 249 8.23 7.64 -17.01
N ASP A 250 7.35 8.27 -16.23
CA ASP A 250 7.28 9.74 -16.07
C ASP A 250 8.48 10.27 -15.26
N VAL A 251 8.94 9.49 -14.28
CA VAL A 251 10.13 9.81 -13.46
C VAL A 251 11.39 9.68 -14.31
N VAL A 252 11.46 8.66 -15.18
CA VAL A 252 12.55 8.48 -16.14
C VAL A 252 12.61 9.62 -17.15
N GLU A 253 11.48 10.09 -17.70
CA GLU A 253 11.44 11.30 -18.54
C GLU A 253 11.98 12.52 -17.80
N LYS A 254 11.44 12.83 -16.61
CA LYS A 254 11.87 13.99 -15.81
C LYS A 254 13.38 13.95 -15.47
N VAL A 255 13.96 12.76 -15.26
CA VAL A 255 15.40 12.62 -15.06
C VAL A 255 16.17 12.77 -16.38
N ARG A 256 15.68 12.23 -17.50
CA ARG A 256 16.31 12.42 -18.83
C ARG A 256 16.33 13.89 -19.25
N ASP A 257 15.24 14.63 -19.03
CA ASP A 257 15.18 16.07 -19.32
C ASP A 257 16.23 16.83 -18.49
N LEU A 258 16.29 16.57 -17.18
CA LEU A 258 17.27 17.17 -16.25
C LEU A 258 18.73 16.76 -16.53
N GLU A 259 18.97 15.64 -17.21
CA GLU A 259 20.30 15.15 -17.58
C GLU A 259 20.69 15.48 -19.03
N SER A 260 19.75 15.91 -19.88
CA SER A 260 19.98 16.20 -21.30
C SER A 260 21.00 17.32 -21.57
N GLU A 261 21.16 18.24 -20.61
CA GLU A 261 22.15 19.34 -20.62
C GLU A 261 23.31 19.11 -19.62
N LEU A 262 23.37 17.95 -18.94
CA LEU A 262 24.25 17.73 -17.78
C LEU A 262 25.11 16.46 -17.94
N GLU A 263 26.27 16.64 -18.55
CA GLU A 263 27.32 15.61 -18.62
C GLU A 263 27.77 15.11 -17.24
N PHE A 264 28.22 13.86 -17.17
CA PHE A 264 28.65 13.23 -15.92
C PHE A 264 29.81 14.00 -15.25
N SER A 265 30.76 14.50 -16.06
CA SER A 265 31.88 15.33 -15.62
C SER A 265 31.47 16.72 -15.09
N HIS A 266 30.27 17.21 -15.41
CA HIS A 266 29.72 18.47 -14.91
C HIS A 266 28.86 18.29 -13.63
N LYS A 267 28.60 17.04 -13.23
CA LYS A 267 28.00 16.75 -11.92
C LYS A 267 29.06 16.92 -10.84
N GLU A 268 28.66 17.48 -9.69
CA GLU A 268 29.55 17.55 -8.53
C GLU A 268 30.00 16.13 -8.08
N ASP A 269 31.17 16.06 -7.46
CA ASP A 269 31.98 14.88 -7.16
C ASP A 269 31.75 14.30 -5.75
N LYS A 270 30.51 14.32 -5.27
CA LYS A 270 30.17 14.01 -3.86
C LYS A 270 29.14 12.90 -3.75
N LEU A 271 28.90 12.42 -2.54
CA LEU A 271 27.87 11.43 -2.24
C LEU A 271 26.60 12.12 -1.71
N VAL A 272 25.44 11.80 -2.29
CA VAL A 272 24.14 12.13 -1.70
C VAL A 272 23.49 10.89 -1.09
N TRP A 273 22.99 11.06 0.13
CA TRP A 273 21.91 10.25 0.67
C TRP A 273 20.83 11.15 1.25
N ARG A 274 19.55 10.75 1.11
CA ARG A 274 18.39 11.33 1.79
C ARG A 274 17.38 10.23 2.10
N GLY A 275 16.78 10.29 3.28
CA GLY A 275 15.77 9.35 3.76
C GLY A 275 15.53 9.50 5.27
N LYS A 276 14.44 8.91 5.77
CA LYS A 276 14.12 8.84 7.21
C LYS A 276 15.15 7.97 7.95
N LEU A 277 15.76 8.47 9.02
CA LEU A 277 16.72 7.71 9.81
C LEU A 277 16.04 6.60 10.62
N SER A 278 14.85 6.89 11.17
CA SER A 278 14.02 5.97 11.96
C SER A 278 13.69 4.63 11.29
N PHE A 279 13.75 4.55 9.97
CA PHE A 279 13.39 3.33 9.21
C PHE A 279 14.46 2.23 9.26
N ALA A 280 15.72 2.56 9.55
CA ALA A 280 16.80 1.60 9.78
C ALA A 280 17.92 2.28 10.59
N PRO A 281 17.68 2.67 11.86
CA PRO A 281 18.43 3.73 12.52
C PRO A 281 19.92 3.41 12.69
N LYS A 282 20.28 2.17 13.04
CA LYS A 282 21.69 1.77 13.13
C LYS A 282 22.41 1.84 11.78
N LEU A 283 21.79 1.33 10.71
CA LEU A 283 22.35 1.27 9.36
C LEU A 283 22.46 2.67 8.72
N ARG A 284 21.38 3.46 8.78
CA ARG A 284 21.32 4.80 8.17
C ARG A 284 22.19 5.82 8.92
N ARG A 285 22.29 5.71 10.24
CA ARG A 285 23.23 6.53 11.03
C ARG A 285 24.69 6.06 10.89
N ALA A 286 24.96 4.82 10.51
CA ALA A 286 26.32 4.38 10.17
C ALA A 286 26.84 5.11 8.92
N LEU A 287 26.05 5.14 7.83
CA LEU A 287 26.40 5.93 6.63
C LEU A 287 26.68 7.41 6.96
N LEU A 288 25.79 8.06 7.72
CA LEU A 288 26.02 9.46 8.11
C LEU A 288 27.25 9.63 9.01
N ASN A 289 27.47 8.74 9.98
CA ASN A 289 28.65 8.78 10.84
C ASN A 289 29.96 8.65 10.06
N VAL A 290 30.00 7.80 9.03
CA VAL A 290 31.17 7.64 8.14
C VAL A 290 31.33 8.86 7.22
N ALA A 291 30.27 9.30 6.54
CA ALA A 291 30.35 10.39 5.57
C ALA A 291 30.63 11.78 6.19
N ARG A 292 30.24 12.01 7.46
CA ARG A 292 30.38 13.29 8.18
C ARG A 292 31.81 13.86 8.24
N SER A 293 32.84 13.02 8.15
CA SER A 293 34.24 13.45 8.19
C SER A 293 34.84 13.83 6.83
N HIS A 294 34.05 13.75 5.74
CA HIS A 294 34.55 13.93 4.38
C HIS A 294 33.84 15.06 3.63
N ASP A 295 34.64 15.77 2.83
CA ASP A 295 34.25 16.83 1.90
C ASP A 295 33.30 16.35 0.79
N TRP A 296 33.37 15.07 0.41
CA TRP A 296 32.48 14.43 -0.56
C TRP A 296 31.02 14.25 -0.08
N SER A 297 30.36 15.19 0.60
CA SER A 297 28.93 15.03 1.01
C SER A 297 28.04 16.30 0.88
N ALA A 298 26.95 16.27 0.05
CA ALA A 298 25.97 17.39 -0.07
C ALA A 298 24.59 17.06 -0.76
N VAL A 299 24.17 17.78 -1.83
CA VAL A 299 23.01 17.54 -2.75
C VAL A 299 23.41 17.70 -4.26
N LYS A 300 22.93 16.81 -5.18
CA LYS A 300 23.16 16.69 -6.66
C LYS A 300 24.57 16.21 -7.14
N PHE A 301 24.75 14.93 -7.51
CA PHE A 301 26.10 14.38 -7.83
C PHE A 301 26.25 13.26 -8.87
N GLN A 302 27.52 13.01 -9.19
CA GLN A 302 28.09 11.75 -9.66
C GLN A 302 27.74 10.54 -8.77
N TYR A 303 27.74 10.64 -7.43
CA TYR A 303 27.56 9.49 -6.52
C TYR A 303 26.27 9.55 -5.69
N ILE A 304 25.52 8.44 -5.65
CA ILE A 304 24.27 8.31 -4.89
C ILE A 304 24.30 7.05 -4.04
N ALA A 305 24.14 7.20 -2.71
CA ALA A 305 24.07 6.06 -1.82
C ALA A 305 22.67 5.41 -1.82
N HIS A 306 22.61 4.08 -1.87
CA HIS A 306 21.44 3.29 -1.53
C HIS A 306 21.56 2.75 -0.10
N VAL A 307 20.47 2.84 0.67
CA VAL A 307 20.37 2.23 2.00
C VAL A 307 18.99 1.62 2.24
N GLU A 308 18.96 0.38 2.70
CA GLU A 308 17.77 -0.37 3.12
C GLU A 308 16.94 0.37 4.18
N GLY A 309 15.65 0.03 4.29
CA GLY A 309 14.69 0.59 5.24
C GLY A 309 14.32 -0.43 6.32
N ARG A 310 13.02 -0.53 6.64
CA ARG A 310 12.51 -1.66 7.43
C ARG A 310 12.91 -2.99 6.77
N SER A 311 12.90 -3.00 5.44
CA SER A 311 13.37 -4.07 4.57
C SER A 311 14.14 -3.47 3.38
N TYR A 312 13.70 -3.71 2.14
CA TYR A 312 14.20 -3.04 0.95
C TYR A 312 13.97 -1.51 1.00
N SER A 313 14.41 -0.80 -0.04
CA SER A 313 13.89 0.55 -0.28
C SER A 313 13.53 0.74 -1.74
N ALA A 314 12.23 0.92 -2.02
CA ALA A 314 11.64 1.23 -3.32
C ALA A 314 12.26 2.45 -4.04
N SER A 315 13.14 3.18 -3.36
CA SER A 315 13.95 4.28 -3.89
C SER A 315 15.13 3.83 -4.77
N LEU A 316 15.49 2.54 -4.84
CA LEU A 316 16.59 2.08 -5.70
C LEU A 316 16.36 2.40 -7.18
N LYS A 317 15.20 2.02 -7.73
CA LYS A 317 14.84 2.27 -9.13
C LYS A 317 14.91 3.74 -9.54
N TYR A 318 14.49 4.66 -8.66
CA TYR A 318 14.55 6.10 -8.93
C TYR A 318 15.98 6.65 -8.86
N ARG A 319 16.89 6.02 -8.09
CA ARG A 319 18.32 6.38 -8.11
C ARG A 319 19.01 5.85 -9.37
N GLN A 320 18.70 4.62 -9.77
CA GLN A 320 19.20 3.99 -11.00
C GLN A 320 18.69 4.66 -12.29
N ALA A 321 17.64 5.48 -12.22
CA ALA A 321 17.21 6.34 -13.31
C ALA A 321 18.20 7.50 -13.59
N CYS A 322 19.04 7.89 -12.62
CA CYS A 322 20.07 8.91 -12.81
C CYS A 322 21.34 8.31 -13.44
N ARG A 323 22.00 9.07 -14.31
CA ARG A 323 23.37 8.81 -14.79
C ARG A 323 24.39 9.10 -13.68
N SER A 324 24.35 8.31 -12.61
CA SER A 324 25.15 8.47 -11.40
C SER A 324 25.58 7.10 -10.86
N VAL A 325 26.76 7.01 -10.26
CA VAL A 325 27.26 5.81 -9.59
C VAL A 325 26.40 5.50 -8.37
N ILE A 326 25.78 4.33 -8.37
CA ILE A 326 25.03 3.82 -7.23
C ILE A 326 25.98 3.13 -6.27
N ILE A 327 26.08 3.63 -5.05
CA ILE A 327 26.86 2.99 -3.98
C ILE A 327 25.89 2.31 -3.01
N ALA A 328 25.84 0.99 -3.01
CA ALA A 328 24.93 0.22 -2.17
C ALA A 328 25.72 -0.62 -1.17
N HIS A 329 25.29 -0.64 0.09
CA HIS A 329 25.84 -1.61 1.03
C HIS A 329 25.37 -3.03 0.68
N LYS A 330 26.11 -4.06 1.10
CA LYS A 330 25.68 -5.47 1.04
C LYS A 330 24.23 -5.63 1.49
N LEU A 331 23.37 -6.04 0.56
CA LEU A 331 21.92 -6.08 0.74
C LEU A 331 21.49 -7.37 1.47
N GLN A 332 20.47 -7.24 2.32
CA GLN A 332 19.81 -8.34 3.02
C GLN A 332 18.47 -8.69 2.38
N TYR A 333 17.84 -7.73 1.69
CA TYR A 333 16.56 -7.87 1.02
C TYR A 333 16.71 -7.80 -0.51
N ILE A 334 16.02 -8.70 -1.19
CA ILE A 334 16.09 -8.91 -2.64
C ILE A 334 14.79 -8.39 -3.25
N GLN A 335 14.85 -7.47 -4.23
CA GLN A 335 13.74 -7.21 -5.17
C GLN A 335 13.98 -7.96 -6.49
N HIS A 336 12.94 -8.15 -7.29
CA HIS A 336 12.95 -8.92 -8.56
C HIS A 336 14.14 -8.58 -9.49
N HIS A 337 14.51 -7.30 -9.62
CA HIS A 337 15.61 -6.85 -10.49
C HIS A 337 17.00 -6.89 -9.83
N HIS A 338 17.13 -7.24 -8.54
CA HIS A 338 18.43 -7.24 -7.85
C HIS A 338 19.41 -8.28 -8.40
N TYR A 339 18.91 -9.36 -9.04
CA TYR A 339 19.75 -10.35 -9.72
C TYR A 339 20.61 -9.74 -10.84
N LEU A 340 20.26 -8.55 -11.33
CA LEU A 340 20.96 -7.82 -12.38
C LEU A 340 21.99 -6.81 -11.83
N LEU A 341 22.20 -6.77 -10.51
CA LEU A 341 23.25 -5.98 -9.89
C LEU A 341 24.62 -6.66 -10.11
N SER A 342 25.57 -5.91 -10.67
CA SER A 342 26.95 -6.34 -10.91
C SER A 342 27.92 -5.40 -10.20
N SER A 343 28.66 -5.94 -9.22
CA SER A 343 29.54 -5.18 -8.33
C SER A 343 30.97 -5.00 -8.85
N HIS A 344 31.33 -5.68 -9.95
CA HIS A 344 32.70 -5.78 -10.45
C HIS A 344 32.76 -6.12 -11.96
N GLY A 345 33.94 -6.00 -12.56
CA GLY A 345 34.17 -6.36 -13.97
C GLY A 345 33.66 -5.32 -14.98
N SER A 346 33.62 -5.72 -16.26
CA SER A 346 33.21 -4.86 -17.38
C SER A 346 31.74 -4.40 -17.26
N THR A 347 30.86 -5.29 -16.82
CA THR A 347 29.40 -5.09 -16.65
C THR A 347 29.01 -4.39 -15.34
N GLN A 348 29.98 -4.04 -14.49
CA GLN A 348 29.76 -3.39 -13.20
C GLN A 348 28.82 -2.19 -13.32
N ASN A 349 27.72 -2.21 -12.57
CA ASN A 349 26.65 -1.22 -12.63
C ASN A 349 26.27 -0.65 -11.25
N TYR A 350 26.94 -1.11 -10.19
CA TYR A 350 26.95 -0.45 -8.88
C TYR A 350 28.29 -0.69 -8.17
N VAL A 351 28.53 0.07 -7.10
CA VAL A 351 29.64 -0.14 -6.17
C VAL A 351 29.09 -0.72 -4.88
N GLU A 352 29.50 -1.95 -4.55
CA GLU A 352 29.17 -2.54 -3.26
C GLU A 352 30.08 -2.01 -2.14
N VAL A 353 29.52 -1.75 -0.96
CA VAL A 353 30.25 -1.44 0.29
C VAL A 353 29.82 -2.39 1.42
N GLU A 354 30.61 -2.47 2.49
CA GLU A 354 30.26 -3.27 3.67
C GLU A 354 28.98 -2.76 4.35
N ARG A 355 28.32 -3.65 5.10
CA ARG A 355 26.99 -3.38 5.67
C ARG A 355 26.98 -2.30 6.77
N ASP A 356 28.15 -1.86 7.24
CA ASP A 356 28.33 -0.75 8.16
C ASP A 356 29.12 0.44 7.56
N PHE A 357 29.39 0.40 6.25
CA PHE A 357 30.09 1.43 5.47
C PHE A 357 31.56 1.70 5.86
N GLN A 358 32.23 0.82 6.62
CA GLN A 358 33.63 1.05 7.04
C GLN A 358 34.63 1.19 5.86
N ASP A 359 34.34 0.57 4.71
CA ASP A 359 35.14 0.62 3.49
C ASP A 359 34.72 1.73 2.51
N LEU A 360 33.65 2.48 2.81
CA LEU A 360 33.13 3.55 1.95
C LEU A 360 34.18 4.64 1.64
N PRO A 361 35.00 5.14 2.59
CA PRO A 361 35.97 6.19 2.28
C PRO A 361 37.00 5.77 1.24
N ALA A 362 37.60 4.57 1.40
CA ALA A 362 38.58 4.04 0.45
C ALA A 362 37.98 3.83 -0.96
N LYS A 363 36.71 3.44 -1.04
CA LYS A 363 36.00 3.29 -2.32
C LYS A 363 35.64 4.64 -2.95
N MET A 364 35.27 5.65 -2.16
CA MET A 364 35.11 7.03 -2.65
C MET A 364 36.44 7.59 -3.16
N GLU A 365 37.52 7.47 -2.39
CA GLU A 365 38.87 7.92 -2.78
C GLU A 365 39.35 7.27 -4.09
N HIS A 366 39.10 5.96 -4.27
CA HIS A 366 39.38 5.26 -5.53
C HIS A 366 38.56 5.80 -6.70
N LEU A 367 37.25 5.99 -6.54
CA LEU A 367 36.37 6.48 -7.61
C LEU A 367 36.73 7.93 -8.03
N LEU A 368 37.03 8.79 -7.06
CA LEU A 368 37.46 10.17 -7.31
C LEU A 368 38.80 10.24 -8.04
N ALA A 369 39.71 9.29 -7.76
CA ALA A 369 40.98 9.15 -8.50
C ALA A 369 40.79 8.52 -9.90
N ASN A 370 39.68 7.83 -10.16
CA ASN A 370 39.41 7.10 -11.41
C ASN A 370 38.07 7.53 -12.05
N PRO A 371 37.89 8.81 -12.45
CA PRO A 371 36.60 9.33 -12.92
C PRO A 371 36.05 8.61 -14.15
N ALA A 372 36.90 8.10 -15.04
CA ALA A 372 36.48 7.29 -16.19
C ALA A 372 35.92 5.91 -15.80
N GLU A 373 36.33 5.37 -14.64
CA GLU A 373 35.72 4.16 -14.07
C GLU A 373 34.36 4.49 -13.46
N ALA A 374 34.26 5.61 -12.73
CA ALA A 374 32.98 6.10 -12.18
C ALA A 374 31.94 6.37 -13.28
N GLU A 375 32.34 7.05 -14.36
CA GLU A 375 31.44 7.30 -15.51
C GLU A 375 30.98 6.00 -16.18
N ARG A 376 31.89 5.04 -16.39
CA ARG A 376 31.54 3.70 -16.90
C ARG A 376 30.51 2.99 -16.02
N ILE A 377 30.65 3.04 -14.70
CA ILE A 377 29.71 2.39 -13.77
C ILE A 377 28.34 3.10 -13.81
N ALA A 378 28.31 4.43 -13.88
CA ALA A 378 27.09 5.21 -14.03
C ALA A 378 26.36 4.92 -15.36
N ASP A 379 27.11 4.85 -16.46
CA ASP A 379 26.58 4.50 -17.79
C ASP A 379 26.08 3.05 -17.84
N ASN A 380 26.76 2.11 -17.18
CA ASN A 380 26.32 0.73 -17.05
C ASN A 380 25.04 0.62 -16.20
N SER A 381 24.92 1.40 -15.11
CA SER A 381 23.68 1.52 -14.33
C SER A 381 22.52 1.98 -15.21
N VAL A 382 22.74 3.03 -16.00
CA VAL A 382 21.75 3.57 -16.95
C VAL A 382 21.34 2.51 -18.00
N LYS A 383 22.31 1.92 -18.72
CA LYS A 383 22.08 0.93 -19.79
C LYS A 383 21.41 -0.35 -19.27
N THR A 384 21.72 -0.75 -18.03
CA THR A 384 21.07 -1.89 -17.36
C THR A 384 19.65 -1.50 -16.95
N PHE A 385 19.52 -0.51 -16.06
CA PHE A 385 18.30 -0.32 -15.30
C PHE A 385 17.32 0.64 -15.98
N ARG A 386 17.74 1.88 -16.27
CA ARG A 386 16.89 2.88 -16.92
C ARG A 386 16.44 2.45 -18.32
N GLU A 387 17.36 1.90 -19.10
CA GLU A 387 17.18 1.75 -20.55
C GLU A 387 16.71 0.35 -20.96
N ARG A 388 16.67 -0.60 -20.01
CA ARG A 388 16.30 -2.00 -20.28
C ARG A 388 15.45 -2.61 -19.18
N TYR A 389 16.00 -2.90 -18.00
CA TYR A 389 15.40 -3.83 -17.04
C TYR A 389 14.36 -3.25 -16.07
N LEU A 390 14.24 -1.92 -15.95
CA LEU A 390 13.18 -1.25 -15.17
C LEU A 390 12.12 -0.59 -16.05
N THR A 391 12.14 -0.84 -17.37
CA THR A 391 11.19 -0.25 -18.32
C THR A 391 9.80 -0.87 -18.17
N LEU A 392 8.77 -0.19 -18.69
CA LEU A 392 7.40 -0.68 -18.71
C LEU A 392 7.29 -2.05 -19.42
N ALA A 393 8.03 -2.22 -20.52
CA ALA A 393 8.13 -3.50 -21.21
C ALA A 393 8.73 -4.61 -20.32
N ALA A 394 9.80 -4.31 -19.57
CA ALA A 394 10.39 -5.25 -18.62
C ALA A 394 9.44 -5.60 -17.46
N GLU A 395 8.72 -4.60 -16.92
CA GLU A 395 7.73 -4.82 -15.85
C GLU A 395 6.59 -5.74 -16.33
N ALA A 396 6.00 -5.46 -17.49
CA ALA A 396 4.92 -6.25 -18.05
C ALA A 396 5.37 -7.66 -18.47
N CYS A 397 6.60 -7.79 -18.98
CA CYS A 397 7.22 -9.09 -19.21
C CYS A 397 7.46 -9.87 -17.91
N TYR A 398 7.88 -9.22 -16.82
CA TYR A 398 8.05 -9.88 -15.53
C TYR A 398 6.71 -10.39 -14.98
N TRP A 399 5.65 -9.59 -15.04
CA TRP A 399 4.31 -10.02 -14.65
C TRP A 399 3.87 -11.29 -15.41
N ARG A 400 3.98 -11.29 -16.75
CA ARG A 400 3.62 -12.47 -17.58
C ARG A 400 4.49 -13.70 -17.30
N ASN A 401 5.78 -13.52 -17.04
CA ASN A 401 6.67 -14.64 -16.69
C ASN A 401 6.43 -15.17 -15.27
N LEU A 402 6.12 -14.30 -14.31
CA LEU A 402 5.72 -14.70 -12.95
C LEU A 402 4.44 -15.55 -13.01
N TRP A 403 3.47 -15.15 -13.85
CA TRP A 403 2.26 -15.92 -14.10
C TRP A 403 2.54 -17.30 -14.69
N GLY A 404 3.33 -17.39 -15.76
CA GLY A 404 3.72 -18.67 -16.36
C GLY A 404 4.46 -19.59 -15.38
N GLY A 405 5.47 -19.06 -14.69
CA GLY A 405 6.27 -19.79 -13.71
C GLY A 405 5.47 -20.27 -12.49
N TYR A 406 4.63 -19.41 -11.90
CA TYR A 406 3.79 -19.78 -10.76
C TYR A 406 2.69 -20.78 -11.15
N ALA A 407 1.99 -20.56 -12.28
CA ALA A 407 0.96 -21.47 -12.75
C ALA A 407 1.50 -22.86 -13.14
N SER A 408 2.80 -22.99 -13.44
CA SER A 408 3.44 -24.29 -13.70
C SER A 408 3.56 -25.20 -12.46
N ILE A 409 3.49 -24.63 -11.26
CA ILE A 409 3.64 -25.34 -9.97
C ILE A 409 2.44 -25.20 -9.04
N ALA A 410 1.39 -24.49 -9.47
CA ALA A 410 0.17 -24.25 -8.69
C ALA A 410 -1.02 -25.07 -9.20
N GLU A 411 -1.89 -25.47 -8.29
CA GLU A 411 -3.16 -26.14 -8.61
C GLU A 411 -4.08 -25.20 -9.41
N LYS A 412 -4.78 -25.75 -10.42
CA LYS A 412 -5.67 -24.95 -11.27
C LYS A 412 -6.86 -24.42 -10.46
N PRO A 413 -7.19 -23.13 -10.55
CA PRO A 413 -8.25 -22.53 -9.76
C PRO A 413 -9.64 -22.82 -10.32
N GLU A 414 -10.64 -22.73 -9.45
CA GLU A 414 -12.04 -22.67 -9.84
C GLU A 414 -12.57 -21.25 -9.59
N LEU A 415 -13.06 -20.56 -10.62
CA LEU A 415 -13.73 -19.25 -10.46
C LEU A 415 -15.11 -19.37 -9.78
N TRP A 416 -15.72 -20.55 -9.83
CA TRP A 416 -17.06 -20.82 -9.31
C TRP A 416 -16.99 -21.86 -8.18
N THR A 417 -17.85 -21.71 -7.19
CA THR A 417 -18.06 -22.69 -6.10
C THR A 417 -19.55 -22.94 -5.92
N GLU A 418 -19.90 -24.04 -5.28
CA GLU A 418 -21.25 -24.19 -4.73
C GLU A 418 -21.27 -23.71 -3.27
N MET A 419 -22.29 -22.93 -2.91
CA MET A 419 -22.61 -22.53 -1.55
C MET A 419 -24.13 -22.58 -1.40
N GLU A 420 -24.63 -23.30 -0.39
CA GLU A 420 -26.08 -23.52 -0.16
C GLU A 420 -26.85 -24.05 -1.40
N GLY A 421 -26.20 -24.88 -2.23
CA GLY A 421 -26.78 -25.41 -3.47
C GLY A 421 -26.92 -24.38 -4.61
N LYS A 422 -26.38 -23.15 -4.44
CA LYS A 422 -26.26 -22.14 -5.48
C LYS A 422 -24.83 -22.09 -6.01
N ARG A 423 -24.68 -21.95 -7.33
CA ARG A 423 -23.37 -21.70 -7.96
C ARG A 423 -23.00 -20.23 -7.82
N VAL A 424 -21.99 -19.93 -7.00
CA VAL A 424 -21.52 -18.59 -6.66
C VAL A 424 -20.13 -18.35 -7.23
N LYS A 425 -19.82 -17.09 -7.56
CA LYS A 425 -18.53 -16.67 -8.12
C LYS A 425 -17.57 -16.29 -6.97
N ARG A 426 -16.37 -16.86 -6.94
CA ARG A 426 -15.40 -16.73 -5.83
C ARG A 426 -14.66 -15.38 -5.75
N GLY A 427 -14.95 -14.42 -6.63
CA GLY A 427 -14.28 -13.12 -6.63
C GLY A 427 -14.87 -12.12 -7.62
N LEU A 428 -14.61 -10.84 -7.40
CA LEU A 428 -15.09 -9.73 -8.22
C LEU A 428 -14.09 -9.46 -9.37
N ARG A 429 -14.57 -9.07 -10.57
CA ARG A 429 -13.67 -8.65 -11.67
C ARG A 429 -12.90 -7.42 -11.20
N TYR A 430 -11.63 -7.30 -11.58
CA TYR A 430 -10.83 -6.13 -11.20
C TYR A 430 -11.47 -4.80 -11.64
N GLU A 431 -12.04 -4.73 -12.84
CA GLU A 431 -12.69 -3.51 -13.34
C GLU A 431 -13.96 -3.14 -12.56
N THR A 432 -14.60 -4.11 -11.87
CA THR A 432 -15.74 -3.85 -10.98
C THR A 432 -15.29 -3.61 -9.54
N PHE A 433 -14.23 -4.28 -9.09
CA PHE A 433 -13.60 -4.04 -7.78
C PHE A 433 -13.09 -2.60 -7.68
N LEU A 434 -12.55 -2.04 -8.77
CA LEU A 434 -12.15 -0.63 -8.88
C LEU A 434 -13.28 0.38 -8.64
N LEU A 435 -14.56 -0.03 -8.74
CA LEU A 435 -15.72 0.85 -8.56
C LEU A 435 -16.31 0.80 -7.14
N LEU A 436 -15.76 -0.05 -6.26
CA LEU A 436 -16.13 -0.08 -4.85
C LEU A 436 -15.65 1.18 -4.11
N SER A 437 -16.31 1.56 -3.03
CA SER A 437 -15.82 2.63 -2.15
C SER A 437 -14.54 2.22 -1.44
N SER A 438 -13.78 3.21 -0.93
CA SER A 438 -12.63 2.95 -0.05
C SER A 438 -12.98 1.97 1.09
N LYS A 439 -14.15 2.11 1.72
CA LYS A 439 -14.57 1.28 2.86
C LYS A 439 -14.72 -0.19 2.46
N GLU A 440 -15.39 -0.46 1.34
CA GLU A 440 -15.57 -1.81 0.79
C GLU A 440 -14.25 -2.41 0.27
N MET A 441 -13.31 -1.59 -0.20
CA MET A 441 -11.98 -2.06 -0.61
C MET A 441 -11.02 -2.34 0.56
N LEU A 442 -11.31 -1.86 1.78
CA LEU A 442 -10.43 -2.10 2.93
C LEU A 442 -10.53 -3.56 3.40
N GLU A 443 -11.76 -4.06 3.56
CA GLU A 443 -12.06 -5.45 3.92
C GLU A 443 -13.10 -5.97 2.92
N PHE A 444 -12.68 -6.90 2.05
CA PHE A 444 -13.55 -7.53 1.05
C PHE A 444 -13.18 -9.01 0.89
N GLY A 445 -14.17 -9.88 0.75
CA GLY A 445 -13.96 -11.31 0.55
C GLY A 445 -15.24 -12.11 0.28
N PRO A 446 -15.24 -13.43 0.57
CA PRO A 446 -16.38 -14.30 0.30
C PRO A 446 -17.67 -13.91 1.04
N THR A 447 -17.56 -13.24 2.19
CA THR A 447 -18.67 -12.69 2.97
C THR A 447 -19.39 -11.54 2.28
N ASP A 448 -18.68 -10.78 1.44
CA ASP A 448 -19.20 -9.56 0.81
C ASP A 448 -19.78 -9.86 -0.58
N ASN A 449 -19.33 -10.95 -1.19
CA ASN A 449 -19.93 -11.53 -2.40
C ASN A 449 -21.21 -12.36 -2.09
N LEU A 450 -21.56 -12.56 -0.80
CA LEU A 450 -22.77 -13.24 -0.33
C LEU A 450 -23.36 -12.52 0.90
N SER A 451 -24.23 -11.54 0.64
CA SER A 451 -25.15 -10.92 1.61
C SER A 451 -24.50 -10.46 2.93
N GLN A 452 -23.71 -9.38 2.88
CA GLN A 452 -23.39 -8.62 4.11
C GLN A 452 -23.19 -7.11 3.99
N THR A 453 -23.89 -6.46 3.05
CA THR A 453 -24.62 -5.25 3.51
C THR A 453 -25.59 -5.72 4.59
N PRO A 454 -25.50 -5.28 5.85
CA PRO A 454 -26.31 -5.86 6.93
C PRO A 454 -27.79 -5.60 6.65
N GLU A 455 -28.55 -6.67 6.37
CA GLU A 455 -29.97 -6.60 5.99
C GLU A 455 -30.79 -5.98 7.13
N MET A 456 -30.54 -6.40 8.37
CA MET A 456 -30.95 -5.66 9.56
C MET A 456 -29.78 -4.94 10.19
N CYS A 457 -29.88 -3.62 10.29
CA CYS A 457 -29.06 -2.87 11.23
C CYS A 457 -29.77 -2.86 12.60
N VAL A 458 -29.09 -3.34 13.66
CA VAL A 458 -29.65 -3.49 15.00
C VAL A 458 -28.70 -2.92 16.05
N CYS A 459 -28.50 -1.60 16.04
CA CYS A 459 -27.55 -0.96 16.97
C CYS A 459 -27.98 -1.06 18.45
N TYR A 460 -29.26 -1.28 18.77
CA TYR A 460 -29.74 -1.59 20.13
C TYR A 460 -31.13 -2.25 20.12
N GLY A 461 -31.32 -3.33 20.91
CA GLY A 461 -32.62 -3.99 21.12
C GLY A 461 -33.14 -4.84 19.94
N LYS A 462 -33.53 -6.09 20.22
CA LYS A 462 -33.96 -7.07 19.19
C LYS A 462 -35.35 -6.82 18.56
N TYR A 463 -35.91 -5.63 18.76
CA TYR A 463 -37.32 -5.31 18.49
C TYR A 463 -37.54 -3.94 17.80
N TYR A 464 -36.48 -3.17 17.52
CA TYR A 464 -36.57 -1.80 16.99
C TYR A 464 -35.66 -1.55 15.76
N GLY A 465 -35.17 -2.61 15.13
CA GLY A 465 -34.36 -2.51 13.91
C GLY A 465 -35.21 -2.26 12.67
N VAL A 466 -34.74 -1.40 11.77
CA VAL A 466 -35.32 -1.20 10.43
C VAL A 466 -34.38 -1.83 9.41
N ASP A 467 -34.94 -2.52 8.41
CA ASP A 467 -34.16 -3.10 7.33
C ASP A 467 -33.36 -2.01 6.59
N ARG A 468 -32.06 -2.27 6.36
CA ARG A 468 -31.17 -1.29 5.74
C ARG A 468 -31.62 -0.93 4.31
N LYS A 469 -32.33 -1.83 3.61
CA LYS A 469 -32.98 -1.53 2.33
C LYS A 469 -33.94 -0.36 2.47
N HIS A 470 -34.82 -0.34 3.45
CA HIS A 470 -35.80 0.74 3.62
C HIS A 470 -35.12 2.06 4.00
N LEU A 471 -34.05 2.02 4.79
CA LEU A 471 -33.23 3.21 5.09
C LEU A 471 -32.53 3.78 3.83
N VAL A 472 -32.05 2.92 2.92
CA VAL A 472 -31.48 3.33 1.62
C VAL A 472 -32.58 3.85 0.68
N ASP A 473 -33.67 3.11 0.50
CA ASP A 473 -34.79 3.52 -0.34
C ASP A 473 -35.34 4.89 0.12
N ALA A 474 -35.44 5.12 1.44
CA ALA A 474 -35.86 6.40 2.01
C ALA A 474 -34.90 7.55 1.69
N VAL A 475 -33.58 7.35 1.86
CA VAL A 475 -32.57 8.36 1.53
C VAL A 475 -32.57 8.67 0.04
N ASN A 476 -32.58 7.66 -0.83
CA ASN A 476 -32.52 7.87 -2.28
C ASN A 476 -33.72 8.69 -2.77
N ASN A 477 -34.95 8.27 -2.43
CA ASN A 477 -36.15 9.02 -2.81
C ASN A 477 -36.19 10.44 -2.20
N ALA A 478 -35.66 10.63 -0.99
CA ALA A 478 -35.52 11.95 -0.39
C ALA A 478 -34.51 12.83 -1.16
N CYS A 479 -33.40 12.27 -1.61
CA CYS A 479 -32.38 12.96 -2.41
C CYS A 479 -32.91 13.35 -3.80
N THR A 480 -33.64 12.46 -4.48
CA THR A 480 -34.38 12.78 -5.72
C THR A 480 -35.35 13.93 -5.51
N TYR A 481 -36.08 13.96 -4.39
CA TYR A 481 -36.98 15.07 -4.06
C TYR A 481 -36.23 16.37 -3.73
N PHE A 482 -35.17 16.32 -2.92
CA PHE A 482 -34.41 17.50 -2.52
C PHE A 482 -33.63 18.15 -3.67
N SER A 483 -33.19 17.40 -4.68
CA SER A 483 -32.53 17.96 -5.88
C SER A 483 -33.42 18.95 -6.64
N THR A 484 -34.74 18.80 -6.54
CA THR A 484 -35.75 19.71 -7.14
C THR A 484 -35.90 21.05 -6.41
N ILE A 485 -35.32 21.18 -5.21
CA ILE A 485 -35.56 22.30 -4.27
C ILE A 485 -34.33 23.22 -4.23
N ASN A 486 -34.56 24.52 -4.37
CA ASN A 486 -33.56 25.54 -4.03
C ASN A 486 -33.65 25.84 -2.53
N PHE A 487 -32.58 25.60 -1.77
CA PHE A 487 -32.52 25.84 -0.32
C PHE A 487 -31.83 27.17 0.01
N GLY A 488 -32.47 28.01 0.81
CA GLY A 488 -32.00 29.37 1.08
C GLY A 488 -32.59 30.00 2.33
N ILE A 489 -32.26 31.27 2.55
CA ILE A 489 -32.64 32.00 3.76
C ILE A 489 -34.15 32.32 3.72
N GLN A 490 -34.81 32.20 4.87
CA GLN A 490 -36.25 32.44 4.98
C GLN A 490 -36.57 33.90 4.63
N GLY A 491 -37.40 34.11 3.60
CA GLY A 491 -37.83 35.44 3.15
C GLY A 491 -37.02 36.06 1.99
N SER A 492 -35.99 35.40 1.45
CA SER A 492 -35.18 35.96 0.33
C SER A 492 -35.91 36.16 -1.01
N GLY A 493 -37.16 35.70 -1.14
CA GLY A 493 -37.95 35.78 -2.37
C GLY A 493 -37.69 34.63 -3.35
N GLY A 494 -38.67 34.36 -4.22
CA GLY A 494 -38.66 33.23 -5.15
C GLY A 494 -39.02 31.89 -4.51
N ASN A 495 -39.05 30.82 -5.31
CA ASN A 495 -39.35 29.45 -4.88
C ASN A 495 -38.12 28.84 -4.17
N VAL A 496 -37.92 29.26 -2.92
CA VAL A 496 -36.79 28.90 -2.06
C VAL A 496 -37.30 28.41 -0.71
N LYS A 497 -36.79 27.28 -0.21
CA LYS A 497 -37.16 26.72 1.10
C LYS A 497 -36.01 26.83 2.10
N HIS A 498 -36.32 27.02 3.39
CA HIS A 498 -35.32 26.91 4.46
C HIS A 498 -35.05 25.45 4.85
N TRP A 499 -36.08 24.60 4.76
CA TRP A 499 -36.03 23.18 5.07
C TRP A 499 -36.98 22.40 4.17
N ALA A 500 -36.79 21.09 4.10
CA ALA A 500 -37.71 20.16 3.48
C ALA A 500 -37.69 18.82 4.23
N GLN A 501 -38.79 18.10 4.22
CA GLN A 501 -38.88 16.72 4.72
C GLN A 501 -39.49 15.84 3.64
N TYR A 502 -39.00 14.61 3.55
CA TYR A 502 -39.57 13.51 2.79
C TYR A 502 -39.88 12.38 3.77
N THR A 503 -41.04 11.75 3.61
CA THR A 503 -41.43 10.58 4.41
C THR A 503 -41.53 9.39 3.47
N HIS A 504 -40.68 8.38 3.68
CA HIS A 504 -40.79 7.08 3.03
C HIS A 504 -41.75 6.19 3.82
N ARG A 505 -42.50 5.35 3.13
CA ARG A 505 -43.40 4.34 3.71
C ARG A 505 -43.11 2.98 3.10
N TYR A 506 -43.03 1.95 3.94
CA TYR A 506 -42.80 0.56 3.54
C TYR A 506 -43.75 -0.37 4.31
N ASP A 507 -44.10 -1.51 3.69
CA ASP A 507 -44.96 -2.52 4.33
C ASP A 507 -44.18 -3.28 5.42
N VAL A 508 -44.67 -3.21 6.66
CA VAL A 508 -44.15 -4.04 7.76
C VAL A 508 -44.72 -5.47 7.68
N GLY A 509 -43.88 -6.46 7.92
CA GLY A 509 -44.27 -7.87 7.91
C GLY A 509 -45.26 -8.25 9.02
N PRO A 510 -45.87 -9.45 8.97
CA PRO A 510 -46.92 -9.87 9.91
C PRO A 510 -46.39 -10.25 11.31
N LEU A 511 -45.26 -9.69 11.75
CA LEU A 511 -44.58 -10.03 13.01
C LEU A 511 -44.20 -8.78 13.81
N ILE A 512 -44.78 -8.70 15.01
CA ILE A 512 -44.47 -7.75 16.09
C ILE A 512 -44.79 -6.27 15.78
N VAL A 513 -46.09 -5.92 15.76
CA VAL A 513 -46.48 -4.50 15.96
C VAL A 513 -46.13 -4.08 17.39
N MET A 514 -45.26 -3.08 17.56
CA MET A 514 -44.96 -2.50 18.87
C MET A 514 -45.65 -1.14 19.07
N LYS A 515 -46.42 -1.02 20.15
CA LYS A 515 -47.17 0.20 20.50
C LYS A 515 -46.22 1.36 20.88
N PRO A 516 -46.63 2.64 20.72
CA PRO A 516 -47.96 3.13 20.32
C PRO A 516 -48.33 2.86 18.84
N GLU A 517 -49.61 2.57 18.57
CA GLU A 517 -50.11 2.40 17.20
C GLU A 517 -49.99 3.71 16.39
N GLY A 518 -49.33 3.68 15.24
CA GLY A 518 -49.30 4.84 14.33
C GLY A 518 -48.41 4.70 13.09
N GLU A 519 -47.09 4.57 13.28
CA GLU A 519 -46.08 4.90 12.25
C GLU A 519 -44.99 3.81 12.07
N GLU A 520 -45.25 2.57 12.46
CA GLU A 520 -44.34 1.46 12.17
C GLU A 520 -44.37 1.16 10.66
N GLY A 521 -43.24 1.38 9.98
CA GLY A 521 -43.19 1.43 8.51
C GLY A 521 -42.88 2.81 7.91
N GLU A 522 -42.60 3.82 8.74
CA GLU A 522 -42.22 5.17 8.26
C GLU A 522 -40.74 5.50 8.49
N ILE A 523 -40.12 6.20 7.54
CA ILE A 523 -38.81 6.82 7.70
C ILE A 523 -38.90 8.29 7.27
N SER A 524 -38.63 9.19 8.21
CA SER A 524 -38.50 10.62 7.97
C SER A 524 -37.06 10.95 7.58
N VAL A 525 -36.88 11.54 6.39
CA VAL A 525 -35.62 12.18 6.00
C VAL A 525 -35.88 13.68 5.92
N ARG A 526 -35.18 14.47 6.72
CA ARG A 526 -35.28 15.94 6.71
C ARG A 526 -33.95 16.57 6.31
N LEU A 527 -34.03 17.68 5.59
CA LEU A 527 -32.91 18.57 5.27
C LEU A 527 -33.25 19.99 5.72
N GLU A 528 -32.41 20.56 6.56
CA GLU A 528 -32.51 21.92 7.11
C GLU A 528 -31.27 22.72 6.73
N ARG A 529 -31.42 23.94 6.19
CA ARG A 529 -30.29 24.84 5.98
C ARG A 529 -29.79 25.35 7.33
N MET A 530 -28.52 25.11 7.65
CA MET A 530 -27.85 25.72 8.80
C MET A 530 -27.15 27.01 8.42
N GLY A 531 -26.96 27.86 9.42
CA GLY A 531 -26.11 29.04 9.31
C GLY A 531 -24.68 28.78 9.75
N GLY A 532 -23.83 28.30 8.85
CA GLY A 532 -22.39 28.23 9.11
C GLY A 532 -21.96 27.36 10.30
N LYS A 533 -20.76 27.65 10.81
CA LYS A 533 -20.31 27.25 12.15
C LYS A 533 -20.66 28.26 13.24
N ASP A 534 -21.24 29.41 12.86
CA ASP A 534 -21.50 30.58 13.70
C ASP A 534 -22.99 30.78 14.03
N GLY A 535 -23.88 29.93 13.51
CA GLY A 535 -25.34 30.04 13.67
C GLY A 535 -26.00 31.06 12.73
N ASN A 536 -25.25 31.65 11.80
CA ASN A 536 -25.67 32.77 10.95
C ASN A 536 -26.09 32.29 9.54
N PRO A 537 -27.37 32.35 9.15
CA PRO A 537 -27.84 31.86 7.84
C PRO A 537 -27.16 32.49 6.61
N ASN A 538 -26.51 33.65 6.81
CA ASN A 538 -25.85 34.45 5.77
C ASN A 538 -24.42 34.00 5.45
N SER A 539 -23.78 33.14 6.24
CA SER A 539 -22.40 32.68 5.98
C SER A 539 -22.30 31.64 4.86
N CYS A 540 -23.43 31.12 4.37
CA CYS A 540 -23.52 30.21 3.22
C CYS A 540 -23.99 30.94 1.94
N PRO A 541 -23.31 30.76 0.79
CA PRO A 541 -23.56 31.55 -0.42
C PRO A 541 -24.85 31.15 -1.13
N GLY A 542 -25.73 32.13 -1.36
CA GLY A 542 -26.89 32.05 -2.27
C GLY A 542 -27.93 30.95 -1.95
N PRO A 543 -28.90 30.73 -2.85
CA PRO A 543 -29.72 29.52 -2.86
C PRO A 543 -28.87 28.33 -3.33
N LEU A 544 -28.84 27.26 -2.53
CA LEU A 544 -28.08 26.05 -2.81
C LEU A 544 -29.03 24.95 -3.32
N ARG A 545 -28.56 24.12 -4.25
CA ARG A 545 -29.17 22.81 -4.55
C ARG A 545 -28.26 21.73 -3.98
N VAL A 546 -28.85 20.62 -3.57
CA VAL A 546 -28.08 19.42 -3.20
C VAL A 546 -28.04 18.49 -4.42
N PRO A 547 -26.84 18.11 -4.92
CA PRO A 547 -26.70 17.06 -5.92
C PRO A 547 -27.22 15.72 -5.38
N GLU A 548 -27.92 14.96 -6.23
CA GLU A 548 -28.58 13.71 -5.85
C GLU A 548 -27.57 12.63 -5.45
N ASP A 549 -26.48 12.49 -6.22
CA ASP A 549 -25.33 11.62 -5.98
C ASP A 549 -24.63 11.94 -4.65
N LEU A 550 -24.36 13.22 -4.40
CA LEU A 550 -23.70 13.67 -3.18
C LEU A 550 -24.61 13.49 -1.95
N CYS A 551 -25.91 13.73 -2.11
CA CYS A 551 -26.92 13.49 -1.08
C CYS A 551 -26.99 12.01 -0.71
N GLU A 552 -27.09 11.11 -1.70
CA GLU A 552 -27.19 9.67 -1.49
C GLU A 552 -26.03 9.10 -0.66
N VAL A 553 -24.81 9.58 -0.89
CA VAL A 553 -23.64 9.13 -0.11
C VAL A 553 -23.65 9.72 1.30
N ILE A 554 -23.84 11.04 1.42
CA ILE A 554 -23.69 11.74 2.69
C ILE A 554 -24.83 11.40 3.67
N PHE A 555 -26.07 11.30 3.19
CA PHE A 555 -27.25 11.19 4.06
C PHE A 555 -27.43 9.78 4.66
N ARG A 556 -26.72 8.77 4.15
CA ARG A 556 -26.61 7.43 4.76
C ARG A 556 -25.75 7.40 6.03
N THR A 557 -24.84 8.38 6.18
CA THR A 557 -23.84 8.43 7.26
C THR A 557 -24.42 8.21 8.67
N PRO A 558 -25.55 8.81 9.09
CA PRO A 558 -26.07 8.64 10.45
C PRO A 558 -26.39 7.17 10.80
N PHE A 559 -26.94 6.38 9.87
CA PHE A 559 -27.19 4.96 10.14
C PHE A 559 -26.00 4.05 9.83
N ASP A 560 -25.15 4.39 8.85
CA ASP A 560 -23.94 3.61 8.51
C ASP A 560 -22.81 3.70 9.54
N VAL A 561 -22.94 4.56 10.57
CA VAL A 561 -22.02 4.65 11.73
C VAL A 561 -22.68 4.27 13.07
N CYS A 562 -23.91 3.75 13.08
CA CYS A 562 -24.71 3.57 14.30
C CYS A 562 -24.82 4.87 15.15
N ASN A 563 -25.14 6.03 14.55
CA ASN A 563 -25.41 7.24 15.35
C ASN A 563 -26.73 7.07 16.12
N THR A 564 -26.63 6.73 17.40
CA THR A 564 -27.75 6.60 18.34
C THR A 564 -27.86 7.79 19.31
N GLY A 565 -26.95 8.76 19.23
CA GLY A 565 -26.99 10.01 20.01
C GLY A 565 -27.97 11.05 19.44
N GLY A 566 -28.87 10.62 18.55
CA GLY A 566 -29.86 11.46 17.87
C GLY A 566 -31.12 11.75 18.69
N GLU A 567 -32.11 12.33 18.02
CA GLU A 567 -33.31 12.92 18.65
C GLU A 567 -34.16 11.90 19.44
N ASN A 568 -34.14 10.62 19.05
CA ASN A 568 -35.06 9.59 19.55
C ASN A 568 -34.37 8.32 20.12
N GLY A 569 -33.03 8.27 20.22
CA GLY A 569 -32.29 7.10 20.73
C GLY A 569 -32.30 5.83 19.85
N LYS A 570 -32.96 5.88 18.69
CA LYS A 570 -33.05 4.80 17.69
C LYS A 570 -31.77 4.70 16.84
N GLN A 571 -31.73 3.76 15.90
CA GLN A 571 -30.80 3.85 14.77
C GLN A 571 -31.27 4.93 13.79
N GLY A 572 -30.83 6.15 14.04
CA GLY A 572 -31.27 7.33 13.31
C GLY A 572 -30.79 8.58 14.05
N GLY A 573 -30.49 9.62 13.30
CA GLY A 573 -29.90 10.82 13.84
C GLY A 573 -29.55 11.81 12.75
N HIS A 574 -28.82 12.84 13.14
CA HIS A 574 -28.40 13.89 12.23
C HIS A 574 -26.93 13.76 11.82
N GLY A 575 -26.64 14.25 10.61
CA GLY A 575 -25.31 14.70 10.22
C GLY A 575 -25.40 16.16 9.77
N ASN A 576 -24.26 16.83 9.71
CA ASN A 576 -24.22 18.22 9.26
C ASN A 576 -22.88 18.56 8.57
N ASP A 577 -22.92 19.54 7.68
CA ASP A 577 -21.75 20.20 7.11
C ASP A 577 -21.67 21.66 7.60
N MET A 578 -21.21 22.59 6.76
CA MET A 578 -21.19 24.03 7.07
C MET A 578 -22.50 24.77 6.77
N CYS A 579 -23.40 24.21 5.96
CA CYS A 579 -24.58 24.88 5.42
C CYS A 579 -25.87 24.07 5.53
N PHE A 580 -25.78 22.78 5.89
CA PHE A 580 -26.91 21.88 6.02
C PHE A 580 -26.78 20.98 7.24
N ARG A 581 -27.94 20.63 7.80
CA ARG A 581 -28.17 19.49 8.68
C ARG A 581 -29.17 18.58 7.99
N TRP A 582 -28.85 17.30 7.90
CA TRP A 582 -29.79 16.27 7.51
C TRP A 582 -30.09 15.37 8.72
N THR A 583 -31.34 14.97 8.87
CA THR A 583 -31.79 14.00 9.88
C THR A 583 -32.43 12.81 9.17
N VAL A 584 -32.07 11.59 9.54
CA VAL A 584 -32.78 10.36 9.17
C VAL A 584 -33.33 9.73 10.44
N ASP A 585 -34.65 9.67 10.57
CA ASP A 585 -35.37 9.23 11.77
C ASP A 585 -36.46 8.21 11.42
N PRO A 586 -36.26 6.91 11.72
CA PRO A 586 -37.28 5.88 11.54
C PRO A 586 -38.35 5.93 12.63
N ASN A 587 -39.59 5.58 12.28
CA ASN A 587 -40.77 5.56 13.14
C ASN A 587 -40.91 6.86 13.97
N PRO A 588 -41.01 8.04 13.32
CA PRO A 588 -40.62 9.32 13.91
C PRO A 588 -41.46 9.79 15.12
N ALA A 589 -42.72 9.37 15.28
CA ALA A 589 -43.52 9.69 16.46
C ALA A 589 -43.14 8.93 17.75
N HIS A 590 -42.29 7.89 17.68
CA HIS A 590 -41.90 7.11 18.86
C HIS A 590 -40.76 7.79 19.64
N ASN A 591 -41.10 8.47 20.74
CA ASN A 591 -40.16 9.19 21.60
C ASN A 591 -40.25 8.69 23.06
N GLU A 592 -39.35 7.78 23.46
CA GLU A 592 -39.18 7.39 24.88
C GLU A 592 -37.94 8.04 25.53
N PRO A 593 -38.07 9.21 26.17
CA PRO A 593 -36.98 9.80 26.96
C PRO A 593 -36.86 9.13 28.34
N GLY A 594 -36.17 7.97 28.42
CA GLY A 594 -35.77 7.44 29.75
C GLY A 594 -35.23 6.02 29.84
N SER A 595 -35.47 5.15 28.86
CA SER A 595 -35.18 3.70 28.93
C SER A 595 -33.70 3.34 28.68
N VAL A 596 -32.76 4.03 29.34
CA VAL A 596 -31.38 3.55 29.50
C VAL A 596 -31.42 2.20 30.22
N LEU A 597 -30.91 1.14 29.58
CA LEU A 597 -30.91 -0.20 30.16
C LEU A 597 -30.16 -0.20 31.50
N GLN A 598 -30.90 -0.40 32.59
CA GLN A 598 -30.31 -0.89 33.83
C GLN A 598 -29.73 -2.27 33.54
N GLY A 599 -28.43 -2.42 33.75
CA GLY A 599 -27.75 -3.70 33.53
C GLY A 599 -28.34 -4.77 34.46
N GLN A 600 -28.97 -5.78 33.88
CA GLN A 600 -29.25 -7.01 34.61
C GLN A 600 -27.90 -7.67 34.92
N GLY A 601 -27.59 -7.77 36.21
CA GLY A 601 -26.29 -8.24 36.68
C GLY A 601 -26.09 -9.74 36.44
N ALA A 602 -24.84 -10.17 36.57
CA ALA A 602 -24.55 -11.57 36.77
C ALA A 602 -24.98 -11.99 38.19
N ASP A 603 -25.87 -12.99 38.28
CA ASP A 603 -25.93 -14.02 39.33
C ASP A 603 -27.01 -15.03 38.91
N GLY A 604 -26.63 -16.30 38.71
CA GLY A 604 -27.49 -17.37 38.17
C GLY A 604 -26.71 -18.46 37.46
#